data_AF-A0A9W7T4W2-F1
#
_entry.id   AF-A0A9W7T4W2-F1
#
_cell.length_a   1.000
_cell.length_b   1.000
_cell.length_c   1.000
_cell.angle_alpha   90.00
_cell.angle_beta   90.00
_cell.angle_gamma   90.00
#
_symmetry.space_group_name_H-M   'P 1'
#
loop_
_entity.id
_entity.type
_entity.pdbx_description
1 polymer ?
#
loop_
_entity_poly.entity_id
_entity_poly.type
_entity_poly.pdbx_seq_one_letter_code
_entity_poly.pdbx_strand_id
1 'polypeptide(L)'
;YCPFCGFKWSNLPRFCSSCGRDVSFVTEKAPRTAMTDTGAIPASSSVLNFMKYRQLKENERRTFSKSKKKSKKTVRISVGIMTKTKNGFRPIRGKNLPLQVEPEWSLEQLLPAAIKKLKDFNRDMEDGEYVLLYPDGSQIKNIPGTDTPFTIGQYKEAIGKAYQRITLFICVLEDFLSK
;
A
#
# COMPACT_ATOMS: atom_id res chain seq x y z
N TYR A 1 35.08 5.93 -57.57
CA TYR A 1 33.61 5.82 -57.76
C TYR A 1 33.03 5.21 -56.50
N CYS A 2 31.76 5.45 -56.19
CA CYS A 2 31.10 4.91 -55.01
C CYS A 2 30.85 3.40 -55.16
N PRO A 3 31.32 2.56 -54.23
CA PRO A 3 31.07 1.11 -54.29
C PRO A 3 29.60 0.74 -54.06
N PHE A 4 28.79 1.64 -53.48
CA PHE A 4 27.38 1.36 -53.17
C PHE A 4 26.40 1.84 -54.24
N CYS A 5 26.72 2.90 -54.99
CA CYS A 5 25.79 3.48 -55.97
C CYS A 5 26.42 3.79 -57.34
N GLY A 6 27.71 3.46 -57.55
CA GLY A 6 28.39 3.65 -58.82
C GLY A 6 28.73 5.10 -59.17
N PHE A 7 28.33 6.08 -58.35
CA PHE A 7 28.57 7.50 -58.61
C PHE A 7 30.07 7.82 -58.70
N LYS A 8 30.50 8.48 -59.79
CA LYS A 8 31.91 8.88 -59.96
C LYS A 8 32.17 10.17 -59.17
N TRP A 9 33.21 10.17 -58.35
CA TRP A 9 33.66 11.36 -57.62
C TRP A 9 34.86 11.98 -58.34
N SER A 10 34.90 13.32 -58.38
CA SER A 10 36.05 14.08 -58.91
C SER A 10 37.21 14.12 -57.90
N ASN A 11 36.89 14.21 -56.60
CA ASN A 11 37.83 14.11 -55.47
C ASN A 11 37.30 13.06 -54.48
N LEU A 12 38.18 12.42 -53.72
CA LEU A 12 37.81 11.35 -52.76
C LEU A 12 37.13 11.96 -51.51
N PRO A 13 35.80 11.83 -51.33
CA PRO A 13 35.11 12.40 -50.18
C PRO A 13 35.00 11.38 -49.04
N ARG A 14 34.79 11.83 -47.79
CA ARG A 14 34.46 10.91 -46.67
C ARG A 14 33.06 10.30 -46.82
N PHE A 15 32.11 11.04 -47.37
CA PHE A 15 30.73 10.59 -47.61
C PHE A 15 30.37 10.78 -49.08
N CYS A 16 29.61 9.83 -49.64
CA CYS A 16 29.14 9.95 -51.00
C CYS A 16 28.03 11.02 -51.12
N SER A 17 28.20 12.03 -51.96
CA SER A 17 27.19 13.08 -52.20
C SER A 17 25.86 12.55 -52.77
N SER A 18 25.89 11.44 -53.50
CA SER A 18 24.68 10.83 -54.09
C SER A 18 23.91 9.91 -53.13
N CYS A 19 24.57 9.10 -52.30
CA CYS A 19 23.91 8.11 -51.45
C CYS A 19 24.09 8.31 -49.95
N GLY A 20 24.84 9.33 -49.53
CA GLY A 20 25.06 9.70 -48.13
C GLY A 20 25.91 8.70 -47.31
N ARG A 21 26.33 7.58 -47.90
CA ARG A 21 27.10 6.55 -47.19
C ARG A 21 28.55 6.95 -46.99
N ASP A 22 29.09 6.55 -45.85
CA ASP A 22 30.52 6.65 -45.54
C ASP A 22 31.32 5.74 -46.47
N VAL A 23 32.37 6.31 -47.06
CA VAL A 23 33.26 5.67 -48.03
C VAL A 23 34.73 5.89 -47.68
N SER A 24 35.01 6.31 -46.45
CA SER A 24 36.35 6.52 -45.89
C SER A 24 37.20 5.24 -45.77
N PHE A 25 36.60 4.07 -45.95
CA PHE A 25 37.34 2.80 -46.03
C PHE A 25 37.97 2.56 -47.42
N VAL A 26 37.53 3.27 -48.46
CA VAL A 26 38.13 3.17 -49.81
C VAL A 26 39.48 3.90 -49.87
N THR A 27 39.76 4.77 -48.89
CA THR A 27 40.98 5.59 -48.80
C THR A 27 42.24 4.85 -48.32
N GLU A 28 42.15 3.59 -47.87
CA GLU A 28 43.34 2.89 -47.35
C GLU A 28 44.05 2.02 -48.39
N LYS A 29 45.11 2.58 -48.99
CA LYS A 29 46.28 1.83 -49.44
C LYS A 29 47.54 2.32 -48.69
N ALA A 30 47.67 1.88 -47.42
CA ALA A 30 48.88 1.62 -46.61
C ALA A 30 49.92 2.75 -46.36
N PRO A 31 50.88 2.61 -45.41
CA PRO A 31 50.99 1.71 -44.26
C PRO A 31 51.09 2.45 -42.91
N ARG A 32 51.15 1.65 -41.83
CA ARG A 32 51.32 2.03 -40.42
C ARG A 32 52.48 3.01 -40.19
N THR A 33 52.20 4.13 -39.52
CA THR A 33 53.18 4.86 -38.70
C THR A 33 52.48 5.35 -37.46
N ALA A 34 52.98 4.93 -36.30
CA ALA A 34 52.56 5.44 -35.00
C ALA A 34 52.84 6.95 -34.92
N MET A 35 51.93 7.74 -34.35
CA MET A 35 52.20 8.77 -33.33
C MET A 35 50.86 9.39 -32.86
N THR A 36 50.61 9.21 -31.56
CA THR A 36 50.09 10.17 -30.58
C THR A 36 48.77 10.91 -30.82
N ASP A 37 47.86 10.63 -29.88
CA ASP A 37 47.14 11.61 -29.06
C ASP A 37 45.82 12.16 -29.62
N THR A 38 44.69 11.56 -29.20
CA THR A 38 43.76 12.19 -28.22
C THR A 38 42.58 11.26 -27.92
N GLY A 39 42.40 10.91 -26.65
CA GLY A 39 41.08 10.72 -26.04
C GLY A 39 40.21 9.54 -26.49
N ALA A 40 40.74 8.31 -26.50
CA ALA A 40 39.87 7.13 -26.46
C ALA A 40 39.24 6.99 -25.06
N ILE A 41 38.03 7.50 -24.86
CA ILE A 41 37.22 7.08 -23.72
C ILE A 41 36.90 5.59 -23.94
N PRO A 42 37.32 4.69 -23.04
CA PRO A 42 37.12 3.27 -23.25
C PRO A 42 35.61 2.99 -23.21
N ALA A 43 35.07 2.49 -24.32
CA ALA A 43 33.67 2.07 -24.44
C ALA A 43 33.26 1.03 -23.37
N SER A 44 34.22 0.45 -22.65
CA SER A 44 33.96 -0.39 -21.47
C SER A 44 33.33 0.41 -20.33
N SER A 45 33.68 1.67 -20.12
CA SER A 45 33.21 2.48 -18.98
C SER A 45 31.72 2.80 -19.06
N SER A 46 31.23 3.20 -20.24
CA SER A 46 29.80 3.53 -20.45
C SER A 46 28.92 2.28 -20.38
N VAL A 47 29.36 1.15 -20.93
CA VAL A 47 28.64 -0.12 -20.85
C VAL A 47 28.63 -0.65 -19.40
N LEU A 48 29.74 -0.55 -18.67
CA LEU A 48 29.79 -0.92 -17.26
C LEU A 48 28.88 -0.04 -16.40
N ASN A 49 28.83 1.26 -16.67
CA ASN A 49 27.92 2.19 -15.99
C ASN A 49 26.45 1.86 -16.30
N PHE A 50 26.13 1.50 -17.54
CA PHE A 50 24.79 1.06 -17.92
C PHE A 50 24.39 -0.25 -17.22
N MET A 51 25.29 -1.23 -17.13
CA MET A 51 25.05 -2.50 -16.42
C MET A 51 24.85 -2.28 -14.92
N LYS A 52 25.66 -1.41 -14.30
CA LYS A 52 25.48 -1.01 -12.89
C LYS A 52 24.13 -0.31 -12.68
N TYR A 53 23.76 0.62 -13.56
CA TYR A 53 22.48 1.32 -13.48
C TYR A 53 21.30 0.35 -13.62
N ARG A 54 21.38 -0.59 -14.58
CA ARG A 54 20.38 -1.64 -14.77
C ARG A 54 20.21 -2.50 -13.51
N GLN A 55 21.32 -2.94 -12.90
CA GLN A 55 21.30 -3.70 -11.65
C GLN A 55 20.70 -2.89 -10.48
N LEU A 56 21.03 -1.59 -10.38
CA LEU A 56 20.47 -0.70 -9.37
C LEU A 56 18.94 -0.60 -9.51
N LYS A 57 18.45 -0.39 -10.74
CA LYS A 57 17.00 -0.34 -11.04
C LYS A 57 16.31 -1.68 -10.85
N GLU A 58 16.99 -2.79 -11.13
CA GLU A 58 16.44 -4.11 -10.86
C GLU A 58 16.34 -4.39 -9.36
N ASN A 59 17.34 -3.98 -8.57
CA ASN A 59 17.31 -4.07 -7.11
C ASN A 59 16.22 -3.17 -6.50
N GLU A 60 16.03 -1.94 -6.99
CA GLU A 60 14.90 -1.07 -6.60
C GLU A 60 13.55 -1.76 -6.85
N ARG A 61 13.39 -2.44 -7.99
CA ARG A 61 12.15 -3.18 -8.32
C ARG A 61 11.94 -4.41 -7.42
N ARG A 62 13.02 -5.10 -7.06
CA ARG A 62 12.99 -6.26 -6.14
C ARG A 62 12.64 -5.86 -4.72
N THR A 63 13.11 -4.70 -4.24
CA THR A 63 12.81 -4.24 -2.87
C THR A 63 11.41 -3.68 -2.70
N PHE A 64 10.76 -3.23 -3.78
CA PHE A 64 9.36 -2.81 -3.79
C PHE A 64 8.35 -3.97 -3.66
N SER A 65 8.79 -5.20 -3.95
CA SER A 65 7.96 -6.41 -3.91
C SER A 65 8.41 -7.35 -2.79
N LYS A 66 8.60 -6.83 -1.57
CA LYS A 66 8.52 -7.70 -0.40
C LYS A 66 7.13 -8.33 -0.40
N SER A 67 7.06 -9.64 -0.64
CA SER A 67 5.86 -10.41 -0.42
C SER A 67 5.34 -10.06 0.98
N LYS A 68 4.15 -9.45 1.04
CA LYS A 68 3.48 -9.18 2.31
C LYS A 68 3.46 -10.50 3.07
N LYS A 69 4.12 -10.55 4.25
CA LYS A 69 3.88 -11.61 5.25
C LYS A 69 2.37 -11.84 5.26
N LYS A 70 1.89 -13.10 5.16
CA LYS A 70 0.46 -13.44 5.18
C LYS A 70 -0.24 -12.56 6.21
N SER A 71 -0.86 -11.50 5.75
CA SER A 71 -1.49 -10.53 6.63
C SER A 71 -2.69 -11.25 7.20
N LYS A 72 -2.76 -11.35 8.53
CA LYS A 72 -3.97 -11.81 9.20
C LYS A 72 -5.16 -11.08 8.56
N LYS A 73 -6.22 -11.82 8.20
CA LYS A 73 -7.36 -11.24 7.47
C LYS A 73 -8.06 -10.25 8.39
N THR A 74 -7.79 -8.96 8.20
CA THR A 74 -8.49 -7.90 8.92
C THR A 74 -9.83 -7.65 8.26
N VAL A 75 -10.85 -7.40 9.08
CA VAL A 75 -12.21 -7.07 8.68
C VAL A 75 -12.56 -5.68 9.20
N ARG A 76 -13.50 -5.01 8.54
CA ARG A 76 -13.95 -3.68 8.94
C ARG A 76 -15.34 -3.75 9.56
N ILE A 77 -15.46 -3.28 10.78
CA ILE A 77 -16.74 -3.08 11.49
C ILE A 77 -16.91 -1.59 11.81
N SER A 78 -18.06 -1.20 12.33
CA SER A 78 -18.31 0.14 12.86
C SER A 78 -18.40 0.12 14.39
N VAL A 79 -17.80 1.11 15.04
CA VAL A 79 -17.90 1.34 16.48
C VAL A 79 -18.45 2.74 16.72
N GLY A 80 -19.40 2.88 17.63
CA GLY A 80 -20.05 4.15 17.94
C GLY A 80 -20.11 4.44 19.43
N ILE A 81 -20.63 5.61 19.79
CA ILE A 81 -20.91 5.99 21.19
C ILE A 81 -22.41 5.91 21.43
N MET A 82 -22.82 5.29 22.54
CA MET A 82 -24.19 5.24 23.03
C MET A 82 -24.28 5.99 24.35
N THR A 83 -25.32 6.79 24.51
CA THR A 83 -25.64 7.47 25.77
C THR A 83 -26.96 6.99 26.32
N LYS A 84 -27.08 7.04 27.64
CA LYS A 84 -28.36 6.79 28.30
C LYS A 84 -29.29 7.98 28.11
N THR A 85 -30.52 7.70 27.72
CA THR A 85 -31.60 8.67 27.67
C THR A 85 -32.75 8.22 28.58
N LYS A 86 -33.72 9.10 28.83
CA LYS A 86 -34.93 8.76 29.61
C LYS A 86 -35.67 7.53 29.07
N ASN A 87 -35.52 7.23 27.77
CA ASN A 87 -36.22 6.15 27.08
C ASN A 87 -35.29 4.99 26.71
N GLY A 88 -34.14 4.86 27.39
CA GLY A 88 -33.13 3.82 27.14
C GLY A 88 -31.89 4.32 26.41
N PHE A 89 -31.05 3.40 25.95
CA PHE A 89 -29.81 3.74 25.26
C PHE A 89 -30.07 4.22 23.83
N ARG A 90 -29.42 5.30 23.41
CA ARG A 90 -29.45 5.77 22.02
C ARG A 90 -28.05 6.05 21.48
N PRO A 91 -27.77 5.69 20.22
CA PRO A 91 -26.50 6.02 19.60
C PRO A 91 -26.40 7.52 19.32
N ILE A 92 -25.24 8.12 19.60
CA ILE A 92 -24.96 9.51 19.27
C ILE A 92 -24.77 9.61 17.76
N ARG A 93 -25.59 10.44 17.10
CA ARG A 93 -25.49 10.66 15.66
C ARG A 93 -24.13 11.27 15.31
N GLY A 94 -23.54 10.80 14.21
CA GLY A 94 -22.25 11.31 13.71
C GLY A 94 -21.01 10.76 14.43
N LYS A 95 -21.16 9.98 15.51
CA LYS A 95 -20.02 9.43 16.28
C LYS A 95 -19.71 7.95 15.99
N ASN A 96 -20.15 7.45 14.83
CA ASN A 96 -19.82 6.09 14.37
C ASN A 96 -18.58 6.10 13.50
N LEU A 97 -17.56 5.31 13.86
CA LEU A 97 -16.29 5.22 13.17
C LEU A 97 -16.02 3.79 12.68
N PRO A 98 -15.41 3.63 11.50
CA PRO A 98 -14.93 2.33 11.07
C PRO A 98 -13.70 1.90 11.89
N LEU A 99 -13.69 0.64 12.32
CA LEU A 99 -12.59 0.00 13.02
C LEU A 99 -12.15 -1.26 12.25
N GLN A 100 -10.84 -1.41 12.04
CA GLN A 100 -10.25 -2.63 11.50
C GLN A 100 -9.89 -3.57 12.64
N VAL A 101 -10.35 -4.81 12.54
CA VAL A 101 -10.28 -5.83 13.60
C VAL A 101 -9.99 -7.19 12.98
N GLU A 102 -9.55 -8.17 13.77
CA GLU A 102 -9.47 -9.56 13.32
C GLU A 102 -10.74 -10.32 13.74
N PRO A 103 -11.24 -11.29 12.96
CA PRO A 103 -12.41 -12.09 13.33
C PRO A 103 -12.27 -12.82 14.66
N GLU A 104 -11.04 -13.10 15.08
CA GLU A 104 -10.69 -13.79 16.33
C GLU A 104 -10.69 -12.86 17.55
N TRP A 105 -10.83 -11.54 17.37
CA TRP A 105 -10.80 -10.59 18.49
C TRP A 105 -11.94 -10.83 19.47
N SER A 106 -11.57 -10.92 20.74
CA SER A 106 -12.47 -10.96 21.89
C SER A 106 -12.80 -9.54 22.38
N LEU A 107 -13.69 -9.45 23.37
CA LEU A 107 -14.04 -8.19 24.03
C LEU A 107 -12.81 -7.43 24.57
N GLU A 108 -11.87 -8.16 25.17
CA GLU A 108 -10.67 -7.62 25.81
C GLU A 108 -9.76 -6.86 24.84
N GLN A 109 -9.72 -7.31 23.58
CA GLN A 109 -8.94 -6.66 22.52
C GLN A 109 -9.75 -5.55 21.84
N LEU A 110 -11.04 -5.79 21.65
CA LEU A 110 -11.92 -4.90 20.91
C LEU A 110 -12.23 -3.60 21.69
N LEU A 111 -12.48 -3.70 23.00
CA LEU A 111 -12.81 -2.56 23.86
C LEU A 111 -11.73 -1.48 23.86
N PRO A 112 -10.45 -1.75 24.20
CA PRO A 112 -9.42 -0.72 24.21
C PRO A 112 -9.16 -0.16 22.80
N ALA A 113 -9.28 -0.98 21.75
CA ALA A 113 -9.14 -0.52 20.37
C ALA A 113 -10.27 0.44 19.96
N ALA A 114 -11.51 0.14 20.36
CA ALA A 114 -12.66 1.00 20.11
C ALA A 114 -12.56 2.33 20.86
N ILE A 115 -12.23 2.28 22.16
CA ILE A 115 -12.03 3.47 23.00
C ILE A 115 -10.95 4.36 22.39
N LYS A 116 -9.78 3.79 22.07
CA LYS A 116 -8.67 4.53 21.46
C LYS A 116 -9.13 5.21 20.15
N LYS A 117 -9.77 4.46 19.26
CA LYS A 117 -10.23 4.99 17.97
C LYS A 117 -11.23 6.13 18.13
N LEU A 118 -12.13 6.03 19.10
CA LEU A 118 -13.15 7.03 19.36
C LEU A 118 -12.56 8.26 20.05
N LYS A 119 -11.63 8.11 21.01
CA LYS A 119 -10.90 9.22 21.65
C LYS A 119 -10.02 9.99 20.67
N ASP A 120 -9.32 9.28 19.78
CA ASP A 120 -8.45 9.91 18.76
C ASP A 120 -9.26 10.83 17.82
N PHE A 121 -10.54 10.54 17.61
CA PHE A 121 -11.41 11.30 16.70
C PHE A 121 -12.32 12.30 17.42
N ASN A 122 -12.82 11.96 18.60
CA ASN A 122 -13.74 12.76 19.40
C ASN A 122 -12.96 13.39 20.56
N ARG A 123 -12.56 14.66 20.40
CA ARG A 123 -11.86 15.43 21.45
C ARG A 123 -12.71 15.70 22.69
N ASP A 124 -14.02 15.54 22.57
CA ASP A 124 -15.01 15.75 23.63
C ASP A 124 -15.37 14.44 24.37
N MET A 125 -14.63 13.36 24.11
CA MET A 125 -14.85 12.09 24.80
C MET A 125 -14.22 12.12 26.19
N GLU A 126 -15.03 11.86 27.21
CA GLU A 126 -14.57 11.86 28.61
C GLU A 126 -13.61 10.71 28.90
N ASP A 127 -12.69 10.94 29.83
CA ASP A 127 -11.85 9.88 30.36
C ASP A 127 -12.61 9.13 31.45
N GLY A 128 -12.88 7.85 31.22
CA GLY A 128 -13.62 7.00 32.13
C GLY A 128 -13.58 5.54 31.72
N GLU A 129 -14.25 4.70 32.51
CA GLU A 129 -14.45 3.29 32.19
C GLU A 129 -15.60 3.12 31.19
N TYR A 130 -15.37 2.31 30.17
CA TYR A 130 -16.32 2.08 29.10
C TYR A 130 -16.67 0.60 29.00
N VAL A 131 -17.89 0.32 28.57
CA VAL A 131 -18.38 -1.03 28.26
C VAL A 131 -18.81 -1.12 26.80
N LEU A 132 -18.62 -2.30 26.19
CA LEU A 132 -19.09 -2.58 24.84
C LEU A 132 -20.56 -3.05 24.88
N LEU A 133 -21.38 -2.48 24.00
CA LEU A 133 -22.82 -2.74 23.88
C LEU A 133 -23.19 -3.19 22.46
N TYR A 134 -24.18 -4.06 22.40
CA TYR A 134 -24.91 -4.40 21.18
C TYR A 134 -25.85 -3.26 20.75
N PRO A 135 -26.40 -3.28 19.52
CA PRO A 135 -27.33 -2.25 19.04
C PRO A 135 -28.62 -2.09 19.86
N ASP A 136 -29.00 -3.11 20.62
CA ASP A 136 -30.14 -3.11 21.54
C ASP A 136 -29.84 -2.49 22.91
N GLY A 137 -28.57 -2.10 23.16
CA GLY A 137 -28.11 -1.56 24.45
C GLY A 137 -27.77 -2.62 25.50
N SER A 138 -27.76 -3.90 25.13
CA SER A 138 -27.30 -4.98 26.01
C SER A 138 -25.78 -5.06 26.02
N GLN A 139 -25.19 -5.44 27.16
CA GLN A 139 -23.73 -5.55 27.30
C GLN A 139 -23.23 -6.77 26.56
N ILE A 140 -22.11 -6.60 25.87
CA ILE A 140 -21.44 -7.67 25.16
C ILE A 140 -20.70 -8.53 26.19
N LYS A 141 -21.15 -9.78 26.32
CA LYS A 141 -20.48 -10.83 27.10
C LYS A 141 -20.38 -12.09 26.24
N ASN A 142 -21.56 -12.62 25.92
CA ASN A 142 -21.76 -13.74 25.02
C ASN A 142 -22.52 -13.27 23.78
N ILE A 143 -22.58 -14.13 22.76
CA ILE A 143 -23.41 -13.89 21.58
C ILE A 143 -24.89 -13.90 21.99
N PRO A 144 -25.72 -12.98 21.46
CA PRO A 144 -27.12 -12.91 21.85
C PRO A 144 -27.83 -14.22 21.52
N GLY A 145 -28.49 -14.82 22.52
CA GLY A 145 -29.23 -16.08 22.38
C GLY A 145 -28.39 -17.34 22.53
N THR A 146 -27.10 -17.26 22.88
CA THR A 146 -26.24 -18.41 23.14
C THR A 146 -25.32 -18.19 24.35
N ASP A 147 -24.74 -19.28 24.86
CA ASP A 147 -23.72 -19.25 25.92
C ASP A 147 -22.29 -19.16 25.37
N THR A 148 -22.14 -18.96 24.05
CA THR A 148 -20.81 -18.89 23.42
C THR A 148 -20.16 -17.52 23.68
N PRO A 149 -18.87 -17.49 24.06
CA PRO A 149 -18.17 -16.24 24.31
C PRO A 149 -18.13 -15.37 23.06
N PHE A 150 -18.10 -14.05 23.25
CA PHE A 150 -18.08 -13.13 22.11
C PHE A 150 -16.75 -13.17 21.35
N THR A 151 -16.84 -13.42 20.05
CA THR A 151 -15.82 -13.09 19.06
C THR A 151 -16.47 -12.44 17.85
N ILE A 152 -15.72 -11.61 17.11
CA ILE A 152 -16.26 -10.87 15.96
C ILE A 152 -16.73 -11.83 14.86
N GLY A 153 -16.00 -12.92 14.64
CA GLY A 153 -16.33 -13.96 13.66
C GLY A 153 -17.62 -14.70 14.02
N GLN A 154 -17.73 -15.20 15.25
CA GLN A 154 -18.93 -15.93 15.67
C GLN A 154 -20.15 -14.99 15.74
N TYR A 155 -19.98 -13.75 16.20
CA TYR A 155 -21.07 -12.77 16.19
C TYR A 155 -21.56 -12.48 14.76
N LYS A 156 -20.64 -12.35 13.80
CA LYS A 156 -20.96 -12.22 12.37
C LYS A 156 -21.77 -13.41 11.85
N GLU A 157 -21.44 -14.62 12.28
CA GLU A 157 -22.17 -15.84 11.88
C GLU A 157 -23.57 -15.86 12.48
N ALA A 158 -23.71 -15.54 13.76
CA ALA A 158 -24.99 -15.51 14.46
C ALA A 158 -25.98 -14.49 13.86
N ILE A 159 -25.51 -13.29 13.50
CA ILE A 159 -26.39 -12.25 12.92
C ILE A 159 -26.58 -12.38 11.41
N GLY A 160 -25.76 -13.19 10.72
CA GLY A 160 -25.80 -13.40 9.27
C GLY A 160 -25.48 -12.16 8.40
N LYS A 161 -24.91 -11.10 8.98
CA LYS A 161 -24.62 -9.83 8.28
C LYS A 161 -23.16 -9.76 7.83
N ALA A 162 -22.87 -9.01 6.77
CA ALA A 162 -21.50 -8.69 6.40
C ALA A 162 -20.82 -7.83 7.49
N TYR A 163 -19.51 -7.98 7.69
CA TYR A 163 -18.74 -7.24 8.71
C TYR A 163 -18.97 -5.73 8.67
N GLN A 164 -19.04 -5.14 7.47
CA GLN A 164 -19.27 -3.71 7.29
C GLN A 164 -20.64 -3.20 7.79
N ARG A 165 -21.60 -4.10 8.02
CA ARG A 165 -22.94 -3.81 8.56
C ARG A 165 -23.02 -4.08 10.07
N ILE A 166 -21.93 -4.54 10.68
CA ILE A 166 -21.84 -4.72 12.12
C ILE A 166 -21.51 -3.38 12.74
N THR A 167 -22.37 -2.93 13.66
CA THR A 167 -22.13 -1.76 14.48
C THR A 167 -22.23 -2.14 15.93
N LEU A 168 -21.17 -1.86 16.68
CA LEU A 168 -21.11 -2.04 18.13
C LEU A 168 -20.95 -0.66 18.76
N PHE A 169 -21.32 -0.52 20.02
CA PHE A 169 -21.26 0.76 20.70
C PHE A 169 -20.44 0.69 21.99
N ILE A 170 -19.90 1.82 22.41
CA ILE A 170 -19.37 1.99 23.75
C ILE A 170 -20.26 2.93 24.55
N CYS A 171 -20.37 2.69 25.85
CA CYS A 171 -21.08 3.53 26.79
C CYS A 171 -20.24 3.67 28.07
N VAL A 172 -20.39 4.80 28.76
CA VAL A 172 -19.75 5.00 30.05
C VAL A 172 -20.31 3.98 31.05
N LEU A 173 -19.44 3.41 31.88
CA LEU A 173 -19.85 2.38 32.83
C LEU A 173 -20.90 2.90 33.82
N GLU A 174 -20.78 4.15 34.26
CA GLU A 174 -21.73 4.81 35.17
C GLU A 174 -23.14 4.87 34.58
N ASP A 175 -23.25 5.30 33.31
CA ASP A 175 -24.51 5.31 32.56
C ASP A 175 -25.11 3.90 32.43
N PHE A 176 -24.25 2.89 32.24
CA PHE A 176 -24.68 1.50 32.14
C PHE A 176 -25.16 0.91 33.47
N LEU A 177 -24.48 1.22 34.57
CA LEU A 177 -24.79 0.72 35.92
C LEU A 177 -25.98 1.44 36.55
N SER A 178 -26.27 2.68 36.14
CA SER A 178 -27.44 3.45 36.57
C SER A 178 -28.80 2.80 36.18
N LYS A 179 -28.80 1.60 35.60
CA LYS A 179 -29.95 0.88 35.03
C LYS A 179 -31.21 0.88 35.89
#